data_AF-A0A947VUD9-F1
#
_entry.id   AF-A0A947VUD9-F1
#
_cell.length_a   1.000
_cell.length_b   1.000
_cell.length_c   1.000
_cell.angle_alpha   90.00
_cell.angle_beta   90.00
_cell.angle_gamma   90.00
#
_symmetry.space_group_name_H-M   'P 1'
#
loop_
_entity.id
_entity.type
_entity.pdbx_description
1 polymer ?
#
loop_
_entity_poly.entity_id
_entity_poly.type
_entity_poly.pdbx_seq_one_letter_code
_entity_poly.pdbx_strand_id
1 'polypeptide(L)'
;MPEPKGKSFIFLECPLCQGKGVIGSEDCRRCSEQGLFAWLEGDILYWNKKIDTLHIFEEEIERTVKSLINGFLIFFGVLGLVAAFATLYQLAKDSLYFWDFIKVQNGLMGIFAVTLLTDLYAYYRMQRQSNLEKTIQPKRFETITTLEEPNTLFEETVAADKGERIEVSSTLTIEANKVVEQAWQLAKKLEHGEALPLHILATLLAYNQTRVVLGRLGVDGKSLVDKITRSLFKVPRVKGKTELSESFKKVLLHSYADGYYARRERVDVPQL
;
A
#
# COMPACT_ATOMS: atom_id res chain seq x y z
N MET A 1 11.31 -23.82 32.43
CA MET A 1 10.47 -23.42 31.26
C MET A 1 11.38 -22.63 30.34
N PRO A 2 11.62 -23.09 29.09
CA PRO A 2 12.42 -22.31 28.15
C PRO A 2 11.66 -21.03 27.78
N GLU A 3 12.35 -19.91 27.75
CA GLU A 3 11.83 -18.62 27.28
C GLU A 3 11.24 -18.77 25.87
N PRO A 4 10.12 -18.10 25.55
CA PRO A 4 9.59 -18.11 24.20
C PRO A 4 10.65 -17.57 23.24
N LYS A 5 11.13 -18.44 22.35
CA LYS A 5 12.10 -18.12 21.30
C LYS A 5 11.66 -16.84 20.59
N GLY A 6 12.57 -15.86 20.59
CA GLY A 6 12.32 -14.51 20.11
C GLY A 6 11.84 -14.48 18.66
N LYS A 7 11.08 -13.43 18.35
CA LYS A 7 10.68 -13.03 17.00
C LYS A 7 11.85 -13.20 16.03
N SER A 8 11.79 -14.16 15.10
CA SER A 8 12.82 -14.37 14.09
C SER A 8 12.54 -13.49 12.89
N PHE A 9 13.06 -12.26 12.91
CA PHE A 9 13.08 -11.35 11.78
C PHE A 9 14.53 -10.97 11.48
N ILE A 10 15.02 -11.33 10.29
CA ILE A 10 16.43 -11.17 9.91
C ILE A 10 16.50 -10.56 8.51
N PHE A 11 17.36 -9.55 8.33
CA PHE A 11 17.67 -9.01 7.00
C PHE A 11 18.71 -9.86 6.29
N LEU A 12 18.48 -10.14 5.02
CA LEU A 12 19.39 -10.89 4.16
C LEU A 12 19.87 -9.93 3.05
N GLU A 13 21.06 -9.40 3.22
CA GLU A 13 21.69 -8.49 2.25
C GLU A 13 22.46 -9.27 1.19
N CYS A 14 22.35 -8.84 -0.07
CA CYS A 14 23.15 -9.45 -1.12
C CYS A 14 24.64 -9.14 -0.93
N PRO A 15 25.52 -10.15 -0.83
CA PRO A 15 26.95 -9.93 -0.56
C PRO A 15 27.68 -9.22 -1.70
N LEU A 16 27.16 -9.27 -2.94
CA LEU A 16 27.78 -8.60 -4.10
C LEU A 16 27.44 -7.12 -4.21
N CYS A 17 26.21 -6.72 -3.93
CA CYS A 17 25.75 -5.33 -4.06
C CYS A 17 25.50 -4.63 -2.73
N GLN A 18 25.73 -5.32 -1.61
CA GLN A 18 25.59 -4.81 -0.24
C GLN A 18 24.21 -4.16 -0.03
N GLY A 19 23.13 -4.89 -0.30
CA GLY A 19 21.77 -4.39 -0.08
C GLY A 19 21.22 -3.42 -1.13
N LYS A 20 22.06 -2.83 -2.00
CA LYS A 20 21.64 -1.78 -2.94
C LYS A 20 20.75 -2.29 -4.07
N GLY A 21 21.06 -3.48 -4.58
CA GLY A 21 20.40 -4.07 -5.77
C GLY A 21 21.07 -3.70 -7.09
N VAL A 22 22.06 -2.82 -7.06
CA VAL A 22 22.84 -2.34 -8.22
C VAL A 22 24.33 -2.41 -7.92
N ILE A 23 25.15 -2.66 -8.95
CA ILE A 23 26.61 -2.63 -8.89
C ILE A 23 27.09 -1.59 -9.91
N GLY A 24 27.54 -0.43 -9.43
CA GLY A 24 27.81 0.71 -10.31
C GLY A 24 26.52 1.25 -10.92
N SER A 25 26.39 1.16 -12.24
CA SER A 25 25.17 1.55 -12.99
C SER A 25 24.34 0.36 -13.50
N GLU A 26 24.77 -0.87 -13.22
CA GLU A 26 24.11 -2.07 -13.70
C GLU A 26 23.33 -2.76 -12.58
N ASP A 27 22.22 -3.40 -12.96
CA ASP A 27 21.38 -4.19 -12.08
C ASP A 27 22.14 -5.44 -11.58
N CYS A 28 22.05 -5.71 -10.27
CA CYS A 28 22.73 -6.85 -9.68
C CYS A 28 22.05 -8.16 -10.10
N ARG A 29 22.68 -8.90 -11.02
CA ARG A 29 22.16 -10.18 -11.55
C ARG A 29 21.96 -11.24 -10.47
N ARG A 30 22.79 -11.26 -9.42
CA ARG A 30 22.71 -12.27 -8.34
C ARG A 30 21.43 -12.15 -7.52
N CYS A 31 20.96 -10.94 -7.26
CA CYS A 31 19.75 -10.71 -6.47
C CYS A 31 18.55 -10.21 -7.30
N SER A 32 18.70 -10.18 -8.64
CA SER A 32 17.67 -9.68 -9.57
C SER A 32 17.09 -8.32 -9.14
N GLU A 33 17.97 -7.32 -9.00
CA GLU A 33 17.63 -5.92 -8.63
C GLU A 33 17.13 -5.70 -7.19
N GLN A 34 16.82 -6.75 -6.43
CA GLN A 34 16.20 -6.59 -5.11
C GLN A 34 17.17 -5.98 -4.08
N GLY A 35 18.39 -6.52 -4.05
CA GLY A 35 19.47 -6.12 -3.13
C GLY A 35 19.29 -6.62 -1.70
N LEU A 36 18.06 -6.58 -1.20
CA LEU A 36 17.70 -6.85 0.20
C LEU A 36 16.46 -7.75 0.26
N PHE A 37 16.53 -8.78 1.10
CA PHE A 37 15.39 -9.60 1.52
C PHE A 37 15.25 -9.55 3.04
N ALA A 38 14.12 -10.03 3.56
CA ALA A 38 14.00 -10.33 4.98
C ALA A 38 13.37 -11.71 5.18
N TRP A 39 13.86 -12.44 6.17
CA TRP A 39 13.28 -13.70 6.62
C TRP A 39 12.35 -13.44 7.81
N LEU A 40 11.10 -13.90 7.73
CA LEU A 40 10.09 -13.76 8.77
C LEU A 40 9.36 -15.08 9.00
N GLU A 41 9.73 -15.80 10.07
CA GLU A 41 9.07 -17.05 10.52
C GLU A 41 8.81 -18.10 9.40
N GLY A 42 9.74 -18.25 8.44
CA GLY A 42 9.60 -19.18 7.32
C GLY A 42 9.23 -18.53 5.99
N ASP A 43 8.78 -17.28 6.01
CA ASP A 43 8.43 -16.51 4.82
C ASP A 43 9.59 -15.59 4.40
N ILE A 44 9.80 -15.51 3.08
CA ILE A 44 10.76 -14.58 2.47
C ILE A 44 10.03 -13.32 2.05
N LEU A 45 10.44 -12.17 2.57
CA LEU A 45 9.92 -10.86 2.23
C LEU A 45 10.85 -10.13 1.26
N TYR A 46 10.28 -9.43 0.30
CA TYR A 46 11.03 -8.58 -0.63
C TYR A 46 10.25 -7.33 -1.06
N TRP A 47 10.97 -6.33 -1.58
CA TRP A 47 10.41 -5.10 -2.11
C TRP A 47 10.75 -4.94 -3.59
N ASN A 48 9.75 -5.09 -4.46
CA ASN A 48 9.94 -5.03 -5.92
C ASN A 48 9.23 -3.83 -6.59
N LYS A 49 8.55 -2.99 -5.82
CA LYS A 49 7.88 -1.81 -6.39
C LYS A 49 8.93 -0.76 -6.78
N LYS A 50 9.01 -0.47 -8.07
CA LYS A 50 9.80 0.65 -8.61
C LYS A 50 9.07 1.94 -8.31
N ILE A 51 9.80 2.92 -7.76
CA ILE A 51 9.26 4.24 -7.45
C ILE A 51 10.00 5.25 -8.34
N ASP A 52 9.31 5.72 -9.36
CA ASP A 52 9.76 6.80 -10.21
C ASP A 52 8.59 7.73 -10.56
N THR A 53 8.90 8.83 -11.24
CA THR A 53 7.89 9.86 -11.54
C THR A 53 6.84 9.38 -12.54
N LEU A 54 7.20 8.49 -13.46
CA LEU A 54 6.26 7.98 -14.45
C LEU A 54 5.30 6.99 -13.80
N HIS A 55 5.81 6.05 -13.01
CA HIS A 55 4.99 5.08 -12.28
C HIS A 55 4.09 5.77 -11.25
N ILE A 56 4.59 6.76 -10.50
CA ILE A 56 3.73 7.51 -9.56
C ILE A 56 2.60 8.22 -10.31
N PHE A 57 2.91 8.85 -11.45
CA PHE A 57 1.90 9.56 -12.24
C PHE A 57 0.88 8.61 -12.87
N GLU A 58 1.32 7.46 -13.38
CA GLU A 58 0.44 6.40 -13.89
C GLU A 58 -0.51 5.90 -12.80
N GLU A 59 0.01 5.59 -11.61
CA GLU A 59 -0.82 5.16 -10.48
C GLU A 59 -1.78 6.27 -10.01
N GLU A 60 -1.38 7.54 -10.03
CA GLU A 60 -2.24 8.66 -9.68
C GLU A 60 -3.37 8.86 -10.70
N ILE A 61 -3.08 8.70 -12.00
CA ILE A 61 -4.10 8.68 -13.06
C ILE A 61 -5.05 7.50 -12.84
N GLU A 62 -4.52 6.28 -12.63
CA GLU A 62 -5.34 5.10 -12.44
C GLU A 62 -6.30 5.27 -11.25
N ARG A 63 -5.80 5.79 -10.12
CA ARG A 63 -6.62 6.10 -8.94
C ARG A 63 -7.67 7.17 -9.25
N THR A 64 -7.30 8.22 -9.98
CA THR A 64 -8.22 9.32 -10.37
C THR A 64 -9.32 8.81 -11.29
N VAL A 65 -8.97 8.04 -12.32
CA VAL A 65 -9.94 7.42 -13.24
C VAL A 65 -10.85 6.46 -12.47
N LYS A 66 -10.30 5.64 -11.58
CA LYS A 66 -11.13 4.76 -10.72
C LYS A 66 -12.12 5.53 -9.88
N SER A 67 -11.68 6.63 -9.25
CA SER A 67 -12.50 7.51 -8.43
C SER A 67 -13.59 8.20 -9.27
N LEU A 68 -13.26 8.72 -10.46
CA LEU A 68 -14.22 9.33 -11.38
C LEU A 68 -15.29 8.32 -11.81
N ILE A 69 -14.90 7.10 -12.22
CA ILE A 69 -15.85 6.04 -12.58
C ILE A 69 -16.78 5.73 -11.41
N ASN A 70 -16.26 5.59 -10.19
CA ASN A 70 -17.10 5.37 -9.01
C ASN A 70 -18.05 6.54 -8.75
N GLY A 71 -17.58 7.78 -8.91
CA GLY A 71 -18.41 8.98 -8.79
C GLY A 71 -19.56 9.01 -9.81
N PHE A 72 -19.27 8.68 -11.07
CA PHE A 72 -20.30 8.56 -12.11
C PHE A 72 -21.30 7.43 -11.80
N LEU A 73 -20.83 6.26 -11.37
CA LEU A 73 -21.71 5.15 -11.01
C LEU A 73 -22.66 5.52 -9.86
N ILE A 74 -22.16 6.16 -8.81
CA ILE A 74 -23.00 6.65 -7.70
C ILE A 74 -24.02 7.68 -8.19
N PHE A 75 -23.60 8.60 -9.06
CA PHE A 75 -24.50 9.61 -9.64
C PHE A 75 -25.64 8.96 -10.44
N PHE A 76 -25.34 7.97 -11.30
CA PHE A 76 -26.36 7.21 -12.02
C PHE A 76 -27.27 6.41 -11.10
N GLY A 77 -26.73 5.78 -10.06
CA GLY A 77 -27.53 5.06 -9.06
C GLY A 77 -28.53 5.97 -8.34
N VAL A 78 -28.10 7.16 -7.92
CA VAL A 78 -29.00 8.17 -7.32
C VAL A 78 -30.08 8.61 -8.31
N LEU A 79 -29.72 8.86 -9.56
CA LEU A 79 -30.68 9.25 -10.60
C LEU A 79 -31.72 8.15 -10.86
N GLY A 80 -31.29 6.89 -10.84
CA GLY A 80 -32.14 5.71 -10.91
C GLY A 80 -33.13 5.62 -9.76
N LEU A 81 -32.65 5.79 -8.53
CA LEU A 81 -33.49 5.80 -7.33
C LEU A 81 -34.53 6.93 -7.36
N VAL A 82 -34.16 8.13 -7.83
CA VAL A 82 -35.10 9.24 -8.00
C VAL A 82 -36.17 8.92 -9.04
N ALA A 83 -35.79 8.33 -10.18
CA ALA A 83 -36.74 7.92 -11.22
C ALA A 83 -37.72 6.84 -10.72
N ALA A 84 -37.22 5.87 -9.95
CA ALA A 84 -38.04 4.85 -9.31
C ALA A 84 -39.03 5.45 -8.31
N PHE A 85 -38.55 6.34 -7.42
CA PHE A 85 -39.39 7.02 -6.44
C PHE A 85 -40.47 7.90 -7.10
N ALA A 86 -40.12 8.64 -8.15
CA ALA A 86 -41.08 9.45 -8.90
C ALA A 86 -42.19 8.59 -9.52
N THR A 87 -41.83 7.44 -10.09
CA THR A 87 -42.79 6.50 -10.67
C THR A 87 -43.68 5.86 -9.59
N LEU A 88 -43.08 5.47 -8.44
CA LEU A 88 -43.84 4.95 -7.30
C LEU A 88 -44.82 5.98 -6.73
N TYR A 89 -44.41 7.26 -6.66
CA TYR A 89 -45.28 8.34 -6.21
C TYR A 89 -46.48 8.55 -7.14
N GLN A 90 -46.27 8.48 -8.46
CA GLN A 90 -47.36 8.53 -9.44
C GLN A 90 -48.33 7.35 -9.27
N LEU A 91 -47.82 6.12 -9.15
CA LEU A 91 -48.64 4.92 -8.95
C LEU A 91 -49.45 4.96 -7.65
N ALA A 92 -48.85 5.47 -6.56
CA ALA A 92 -49.53 5.63 -5.28
C ALA A 92 -50.69 6.62 -5.36
N LYS A 93 -50.55 7.68 -6.17
CA LYS A 93 -51.63 8.64 -6.45
C LYS A 93 -52.77 8.01 -7.22
N ASP A 94 -52.46 7.08 -8.13
CA ASP A 94 -53.45 6.41 -8.99
C ASP A 94 -54.09 5.17 -8.31
N SER A 95 -53.79 4.92 -7.03
CA SER A 95 -54.30 3.78 -6.23
C SER A 95 -53.96 2.40 -6.81
N LEU A 96 -52.88 2.30 -7.58
CA LEU A 96 -52.40 1.04 -8.14
C LEU A 96 -51.54 0.27 -7.12
N TYR A 97 -51.50 -1.05 -7.26
CA TYR A 97 -50.70 -1.90 -6.38
C TYR A 97 -49.21 -1.76 -6.69
N PHE A 98 -48.36 -1.91 -5.67
CA PHE A 98 -46.90 -1.84 -5.82
C PHE A 98 -46.35 -2.79 -6.90
N TRP A 99 -46.96 -3.97 -7.10
CA TRP A 99 -46.56 -4.93 -8.13
C TRP A 99 -46.75 -4.44 -9.57
N ASP A 100 -47.63 -3.47 -9.78
CA ASP A 100 -47.85 -2.91 -11.12
C ASP A 100 -46.70 -1.99 -11.55
N PHE A 101 -45.81 -1.59 -10.63
CA PHE A 101 -44.56 -0.87 -10.92
C PHE A 101 -43.71 -1.57 -11.99
N ILE A 102 -43.59 -2.89 -11.93
CA ILE A 102 -42.78 -3.67 -12.88
C ILE A 102 -43.41 -3.68 -14.29
N LYS A 103 -44.73 -3.45 -14.38
CA LYS A 103 -45.48 -3.48 -15.65
C LYS A 103 -45.53 -2.11 -16.34
N VAL A 104 -45.17 -1.02 -15.65
CA VAL A 104 -45.24 0.33 -16.21
C VAL A 104 -44.19 0.49 -17.32
N GLN A 105 -44.65 0.70 -18.54
CA GLN A 105 -43.79 0.99 -19.69
C GLN A 105 -43.71 2.51 -19.90
N ASN A 106 -42.80 3.16 -19.18
CA ASN A 106 -42.49 4.57 -19.38
C ASN A 106 -40.97 4.79 -19.50
N GLY A 107 -40.56 5.95 -20.03
CA GLY A 107 -39.14 6.28 -20.18
C GLY A 107 -38.36 6.30 -18.87
N LEU A 108 -39.02 6.67 -17.75
CA LEU A 108 -38.42 6.67 -16.41
C LEU A 108 -38.05 5.26 -15.94
N MET A 109 -38.87 4.26 -16.27
CA MET A 109 -38.60 2.86 -15.95
C MET A 109 -37.44 2.31 -16.78
N GLY A 110 -37.31 2.77 -18.04
CA GLY A 110 -36.13 2.49 -18.86
C GLY A 110 -34.84 3.06 -18.25
N ILE A 111 -34.89 4.33 -17.79
CA ILE A 111 -33.76 4.95 -17.07
C ILE A 111 -33.43 4.15 -15.81
N PHE A 112 -34.43 3.81 -14.99
CA PHE A 112 -34.26 3.01 -13.77
C PHE A 112 -33.59 1.65 -14.06
N ALA A 113 -34.04 0.94 -15.10
CA ALA A 113 -33.46 -0.34 -15.48
C ALA A 113 -31.97 -0.23 -15.88
N VAL A 114 -31.63 0.80 -16.66
CA VAL A 114 -30.23 1.05 -17.05
C VAL A 114 -29.38 1.39 -15.82
N THR A 115 -29.89 2.25 -14.93
CA THR A 115 -29.17 2.62 -13.70
C THR A 115 -29.01 1.43 -12.75
N LEU A 116 -30.00 0.54 -12.67
CA LEU A 116 -29.91 -0.68 -11.87
C LEU A 116 -28.79 -1.61 -12.40
N LEU A 117 -28.66 -1.74 -13.73
CA LEU A 117 -27.55 -2.49 -14.32
C LEU A 117 -26.19 -1.85 -13.99
N THR A 118 -26.09 -0.51 -14.04
CA THR A 118 -24.85 0.17 -13.63
C THR A 118 -24.54 -0.01 -12.16
N ASP A 119 -25.54 -0.04 -11.28
CA ASP A 119 -25.36 -0.26 -9.85
C ASP A 119 -24.87 -1.69 -9.55
N LEU A 120 -25.43 -2.69 -10.24
CA LEU A 120 -24.94 -4.08 -10.13
C LEU A 120 -23.50 -4.21 -10.62
N TYR A 121 -23.14 -3.53 -11.71
CA TYR A 121 -21.76 -3.48 -12.18
C TYR A 121 -20.83 -2.77 -11.18
N ALA A 122 -21.28 -1.66 -10.59
CA ALA A 122 -20.54 -0.94 -9.57
C ALA A 122 -20.25 -1.83 -8.35
N TYR A 123 -21.27 -2.54 -7.87
CA TYR A 123 -21.15 -3.49 -6.77
C TYR A 123 -20.14 -4.61 -7.10
N TYR A 124 -20.27 -5.23 -8.27
CA TYR A 124 -19.32 -6.26 -8.73
C TYR A 124 -17.89 -5.73 -8.79
N ARG A 125 -17.69 -4.51 -9.31
CA ARG A 125 -16.37 -3.87 -9.41
C ARG A 125 -15.77 -3.62 -8.03
N MET A 126 -16.55 -3.09 -7.08
CA MET A 126 -16.11 -2.85 -5.72
C MET A 126 -15.71 -4.15 -5.02
N GLN A 127 -16.52 -5.20 -5.15
CA GLN A 127 -16.22 -6.51 -4.59
C GLN A 127 -14.95 -7.14 -5.22
N ARG A 128 -14.76 -6.96 -6.53
CA ARG A 128 -13.54 -7.43 -7.20
C ARG A 128 -12.31 -6.66 -6.71
N GLN A 129 -12.42 -5.36 -6.50
CA GLN A 129 -11.31 -4.55 -6.01
C GLN A 129 -10.88 -4.97 -4.59
N SER A 130 -11.85 -5.21 -3.68
CA SER A 130 -11.52 -5.69 -2.33
C SER A 130 -10.84 -7.06 -2.33
N ASN A 131 -11.18 -7.92 -3.29
CA ASN A 131 -10.59 -9.27 -3.41
C ASN A 131 -9.19 -9.27 -4.05
N LEU A 132 -8.82 -8.23 -4.80
CA LEU A 132 -7.50 -8.12 -5.45
C LEU A 132 -6.42 -7.57 -4.52
N GLU A 133 -6.82 -6.91 -3.44
CA GLU A 133 -5.90 -6.34 -2.46
C GLU A 133 -5.31 -7.45 -1.58
N LYS A 134 -3.99 -7.67 -1.68
CA LYS A 134 -3.31 -8.72 -0.92
C LYS A 134 -3.26 -8.36 0.56
N THR A 135 -3.48 -9.35 1.41
CA THR A 135 -3.38 -9.22 2.86
C THR A 135 -2.03 -9.74 3.36
N ILE A 136 -1.61 -9.27 4.53
CA ILE A 136 -0.54 -9.89 5.30
C ILE A 136 -0.95 -11.35 5.58
N GLN A 137 -0.02 -12.29 5.39
CA GLN A 137 -0.34 -13.69 5.64
C GLN A 137 -0.61 -13.89 7.14
N PRO A 138 -1.67 -14.64 7.50
CA PRO A 138 -1.94 -14.92 8.90
C PRO A 138 -0.78 -15.73 9.48
N LYS A 139 -0.42 -15.41 10.73
CA LYS A 139 0.63 -16.13 11.44
C LYS A 139 0.34 -17.63 11.48
N ARG A 140 1.23 -18.44 10.89
CA ARG A 140 1.19 -19.91 11.01
C ARG A 140 1.69 -20.28 12.40
N PHE A 141 1.00 -21.20 13.07
CA PHE A 141 1.35 -21.61 14.44
C PHE A 141 2.61 -22.48 14.51
N GLU A 142 3.06 -23.01 13.38
CA GLU A 142 4.35 -23.70 13.25
C GLU A 142 5.46 -22.68 13.05
N THR A 143 5.94 -22.09 14.15
CA THR A 143 7.12 -21.22 14.11
C THR A 143 8.36 -22.07 13.84
N ILE A 144 8.82 -22.11 12.59
CA ILE A 144 10.13 -22.65 12.24
C ILE A 144 11.17 -21.58 12.56
N THR A 145 11.75 -21.64 13.76
CA THR A 145 13.01 -20.92 14.02
C THR A 145 14.13 -21.61 13.26
N THR A 146 14.62 -20.99 12.19
CA THR A 146 15.88 -21.40 11.56
C THR A 146 17.05 -21.02 12.48
N LEU A 147 18.01 -21.93 12.61
CA LEU A 147 19.31 -21.71 13.26
C LEU A 147 20.42 -21.47 12.21
N GLU A 148 20.06 -21.35 10.94
CA GLU A 148 21.00 -21.23 9.84
C GLU A 148 21.64 -19.84 9.81
N GLU A 149 22.85 -19.78 9.27
CA GLU A 149 23.56 -18.51 9.11
C GLU A 149 22.90 -17.64 8.03
N PRO A 150 22.92 -16.30 8.16
CA PRO A 150 22.29 -15.41 7.18
C PRO A 150 22.73 -15.62 5.73
N ASN A 151 23.98 -16.04 5.50
CA ASN A 151 24.50 -16.26 4.15
C ASN A 151 23.91 -17.51 3.48
N THR A 152 23.70 -18.60 4.23
CA THR A 152 23.06 -19.81 3.67
C THR A 152 21.59 -19.53 3.39
N LEU A 153 20.91 -18.83 4.31
CA LEU A 153 19.53 -18.35 4.12
C LEU A 153 19.39 -17.43 2.90
N PHE A 154 20.39 -16.59 2.62
CA PHE A 154 20.37 -15.74 1.42
C PHE A 154 20.42 -16.57 0.13
N GLU A 155 21.30 -17.56 0.04
CA GLU A 155 21.40 -18.41 -1.16
C GLU A 155 20.11 -19.21 -1.39
N GLU A 156 19.53 -19.78 -0.33
CA GLU A 156 18.23 -20.45 -0.38
C GLU A 156 17.13 -19.48 -0.81
N THR A 157 17.14 -18.26 -0.27
CA THR A 157 16.17 -17.20 -0.62
C THR A 157 16.23 -16.82 -2.10
N VAL A 158 17.45 -16.71 -2.65
CA VAL A 158 17.64 -16.41 -4.07
C VAL A 158 17.24 -17.59 -4.96
N ALA A 159 17.44 -18.82 -4.50
CA ALA A 159 17.06 -20.04 -5.21
C ALA A 159 15.55 -20.37 -5.14
N ALA A 160 14.86 -19.93 -4.08
CA ALA A 160 13.44 -20.18 -3.87
C ALA A 160 12.57 -19.63 -5.03
N ASP A 161 11.49 -20.32 -5.37
CA ASP A 161 10.62 -19.87 -6.46
C ASP A 161 9.95 -18.53 -6.14
N LYS A 162 9.69 -17.71 -7.16
CA LYS A 162 9.05 -16.39 -6.97
C LYS A 162 7.69 -16.48 -6.26
N GLY A 163 6.99 -17.62 -6.38
CA GLY A 163 5.69 -17.86 -5.74
C GLY A 163 5.77 -18.06 -4.22
N GLU A 164 6.95 -18.39 -3.70
CA GLU A 164 7.19 -18.60 -2.26
C GLU A 164 7.58 -17.31 -1.54
N ARG A 165 7.77 -16.22 -2.30
CA ARG A 165 8.20 -14.92 -1.79
C ARG A 165 7.02 -13.97 -1.64
N ILE A 166 6.99 -13.24 -0.53
CA ILE A 166 5.98 -12.22 -0.23
C ILE A 166 6.48 -10.85 -0.67
N GLU A 167 5.77 -10.26 -1.62
CA GLU A 167 6.01 -8.91 -2.11
C GLU A 167 5.36 -7.88 -1.17
N VAL A 168 6.17 -7.21 -0.33
CA VAL A 168 5.66 -6.33 0.74
C VAL A 168 4.87 -5.15 0.22
N SER A 169 5.28 -4.55 -0.90
CA SER A 169 4.62 -3.39 -1.53
C SER A 169 3.13 -3.60 -1.78
N SER A 170 2.75 -4.84 -2.08
CA SER A 170 1.37 -5.20 -2.40
C SER A 170 0.43 -5.29 -1.20
N THR A 171 0.97 -5.20 0.03
CA THR A 171 0.21 -5.30 1.29
C THR A 171 0.02 -3.95 1.99
N LEU A 172 0.56 -2.87 1.42
CA LEU A 172 0.37 -1.51 1.89
C LEU A 172 -1.06 -1.03 1.64
N THR A 173 -1.63 -0.28 2.58
CA THR A 173 -2.83 0.53 2.32
C THR A 173 -2.53 1.61 1.27
N ILE A 174 -3.58 2.18 0.69
CA ILE A 174 -3.45 3.29 -0.28
C ILE A 174 -2.72 4.47 0.38
N GLU A 175 -3.06 4.76 1.63
CA GLU A 175 -2.47 5.83 2.44
C GLU A 175 -1.00 5.57 2.75
N ALA A 176 -0.65 4.34 3.17
CA ALA A 176 0.73 3.95 3.46
C ALA A 176 1.60 3.97 2.20
N ASN A 177 1.08 3.46 1.08
CA ASN A 177 1.78 3.53 -0.19
C ASN A 177 1.99 4.99 -0.65
N LYS A 178 1.00 5.88 -0.42
CA LYS A 178 1.14 7.31 -0.68
C LYS A 178 2.23 7.96 0.18
N VAL A 179 2.39 7.56 1.44
CA VAL A 179 3.52 8.03 2.29
C VAL A 179 4.85 7.67 1.64
N VAL A 180 4.99 6.44 1.16
CA VAL A 180 6.22 5.95 0.52
C VAL A 180 6.53 6.72 -0.76
N GLU A 181 5.53 6.94 -1.62
CA GLU A 181 5.64 7.74 -2.84
C GLU A 181 6.03 9.20 -2.53
N GLN A 182 5.37 9.82 -1.54
CA GLN A 182 5.64 11.19 -1.13
C GLN A 182 7.01 11.36 -0.48
N ALA A 183 7.48 10.37 0.29
CA ALA A 183 8.83 10.36 0.85
C ALA A 183 9.90 10.33 -0.25
N TRP A 184 9.69 9.52 -1.29
CA TRP A 184 10.57 9.52 -2.46
C TRP A 184 10.51 10.86 -3.23
N GLN A 185 9.30 11.40 -3.45
CA GLN A 185 9.12 12.71 -4.09
C GLN A 185 9.78 13.84 -3.29
N LEU A 186 9.74 13.78 -1.95
CA LEU A 186 10.42 14.73 -1.08
C LEU A 186 11.93 14.66 -1.26
N ALA A 187 12.51 13.45 -1.28
CA ALA A 187 13.94 13.26 -1.56
C ALA A 187 14.31 13.84 -2.92
N LYS A 188 13.52 13.56 -3.97
CA LYS A 188 13.71 14.12 -5.31
C LYS A 188 13.64 15.64 -5.33
N LYS A 189 12.65 16.24 -4.67
CA LYS A 189 12.45 17.69 -4.58
C LYS A 189 13.61 18.40 -3.88
N LEU A 190 14.24 17.73 -2.92
CA LEU A 190 15.42 18.23 -2.20
C LEU A 190 16.74 17.92 -2.93
N GLU A 191 16.68 17.31 -4.12
CA GLU A 191 17.83 16.86 -4.91
C GLU A 191 18.71 15.87 -4.14
N HIS A 192 18.12 15.00 -3.32
CA HIS A 192 18.85 13.92 -2.66
C HIS A 192 18.95 12.72 -3.58
N GLY A 193 20.15 12.14 -3.67
CA GLY A 193 20.41 10.93 -4.49
C GLY A 193 19.69 9.69 -3.99
N GLU A 194 19.38 9.64 -2.68
CA GLU A 194 18.66 8.53 -2.07
C GLU A 194 17.49 9.02 -1.20
N ALA A 195 16.35 8.34 -1.31
CA ALA A 195 15.28 8.42 -0.34
C ALA A 195 15.69 7.61 0.89
N LEU A 196 15.99 8.33 1.97
CA LEU A 196 16.31 7.82 3.32
C LEU A 196 15.06 7.71 4.21
N PRO A 197 15.11 6.91 5.30
CA PRO A 197 14.05 6.85 6.33
C PRO A 197 13.62 8.22 6.88
N LEU A 198 14.54 9.19 6.88
CA LEU A 198 14.25 10.56 7.28
C LEU A 198 13.16 11.22 6.43
N HIS A 199 13.06 10.87 5.15
CA HIS A 199 11.99 11.36 4.27
C HIS A 199 10.66 10.70 4.57
N ILE A 200 10.64 9.40 4.93
CA ILE A 200 9.42 8.72 5.41
C ILE A 200 8.91 9.45 6.65
N LEU A 201 9.78 9.64 7.64
CA LEU A 201 9.43 10.32 8.88
C LEU A 201 8.91 11.75 8.62
N ALA A 202 9.56 12.51 7.76
CA ALA A 202 9.12 13.85 7.39
C ALA A 202 7.71 13.86 6.77
N THR A 203 7.44 12.91 5.87
CA THR A 203 6.12 12.75 5.24
C THR A 203 5.05 12.31 6.23
N LEU A 204 5.37 11.37 7.13
CA LEU A 204 4.44 10.86 8.14
C LEU A 204 3.91 11.95 9.06
N LEU A 205 4.66 13.02 9.32
CA LEU A 205 4.19 14.13 10.15
C LEU A 205 2.99 14.89 9.58
N ALA A 206 2.72 14.77 8.28
CA ALA A 206 1.52 15.34 7.67
C ALA A 206 0.24 14.54 8.03
N TYR A 207 0.38 13.29 8.47
CA TYR A 207 -0.73 12.39 8.74
C TYR A 207 -1.24 12.55 10.17
N ASN A 208 -2.57 12.59 10.34
CA ASN A 208 -3.19 12.77 11.66
C ASN A 208 -2.88 11.60 12.61
N GLN A 209 -2.91 10.37 12.09
CA GLN A 209 -2.63 9.17 12.88
C GLN A 209 -1.24 9.23 13.54
N THR A 210 -0.21 9.61 12.78
CA THR A 210 1.16 9.79 13.29
C THR A 210 1.22 10.88 14.35
N ARG A 211 0.60 12.04 14.12
CA ARG A 211 0.57 13.14 15.10
C ARG A 211 -0.10 12.74 16.42
N VAL A 212 -1.16 11.94 16.35
CA VAL A 212 -1.84 11.40 17.53
C VAL A 212 -0.92 10.46 18.31
N VAL A 213 -0.20 9.54 17.63
CA VAL A 213 0.76 8.63 18.28
C VAL A 213 1.89 9.40 18.95
N LEU A 214 2.51 10.35 18.25
CA LEU A 214 3.59 11.17 18.78
C LEU A 214 3.14 12.04 19.97
N GLY A 215 1.95 12.64 19.90
CA GLY A 215 1.40 13.42 20.99
C GLY A 215 1.16 12.58 22.26
N ARG A 216 0.71 11.32 22.11
CA ARG A 216 0.57 10.38 23.23
C ARG A 216 1.90 9.99 23.87
N LEU A 217 2.99 10.03 23.11
CA LEU A 217 4.35 9.80 23.60
C LEU A 217 5.00 11.07 24.19
N GLY A 218 4.26 12.19 24.28
CA GLY A 218 4.78 13.45 24.79
C GLY A 218 5.78 14.13 23.85
N VAL A 219 5.80 13.76 22.57
CA VAL A 219 6.71 14.33 21.58
C VAL A 219 6.16 15.69 21.12
N ASP A 220 6.93 16.76 21.35
CA ASP A 220 6.62 18.07 20.79
C ASP A 220 6.79 18.07 19.27
N GLY A 221 5.67 18.14 18.55
CA GLY A 221 5.64 18.06 17.09
C GLY A 221 6.45 19.17 16.42
N LYS A 222 6.48 20.38 16.99
CA LYS A 222 7.23 21.51 16.43
C LYS A 222 8.74 21.27 16.53
N SER A 223 9.24 20.89 17.70
CA SER A 223 10.64 20.53 17.92
C SER A 223 11.07 19.36 17.04
N LEU A 224 10.20 18.36 16.84
CA LEU A 224 10.49 17.23 15.96
C LEU A 224 10.63 17.67 14.49
N VAL A 225 9.69 18.49 13.99
CA VAL A 225 9.78 19.07 12.64
C VAL A 225 11.10 19.83 12.47
N ASP A 226 11.45 20.71 13.42
CA ASP A 226 12.68 21.49 13.36
C ASP A 226 13.94 20.61 13.31
N LYS A 227 13.96 19.50 14.06
CA LYS A 227 15.07 18.54 14.04
C LYS A 227 15.16 17.79 12.71
N ILE A 228 14.03 17.32 12.19
CA ILE A 228 13.98 16.61 10.90
C ILE A 228 14.41 17.53 9.77
N THR A 229 13.89 18.76 9.72
CA THR A 229 14.26 19.76 8.71
C THR A 229 15.76 20.03 8.74
N ARG A 230 16.37 20.24 9.92
CA ARG A 230 17.82 20.40 10.05
C ARG A 230 18.59 19.17 9.58
N SER A 231 18.11 17.97 9.87
CA SER A 231 18.73 16.73 9.42
C SER A 231 18.62 16.55 7.90
N LEU A 232 17.50 16.93 7.28
CA LEU A 232 17.31 16.89 5.84
C LEU A 232 18.29 17.84 5.13
N PHE A 233 18.52 19.04 5.68
CA PHE A 233 19.50 19.99 5.12
C PHE A 233 20.95 19.51 5.18
N LYS A 234 21.26 18.50 6.00
CA LYS A 234 22.60 17.89 6.06
C LYS A 234 22.81 16.79 5.02
N VAL A 235 21.74 16.30 4.39
CA VAL A 235 21.86 15.29 3.34
C VAL A 235 22.47 15.96 2.11
N PRO A 236 23.55 15.39 1.53
CA PRO A 236 24.17 15.96 0.34
C PRO A 236 23.20 16.01 -0.83
N ARG A 237 23.21 17.14 -1.54
CA ARG A 237 22.51 17.26 -2.82
C ARG A 237 23.30 16.59 -3.92
N VAL A 238 22.67 15.69 -4.64
CA VAL A 238 23.24 14.96 -5.76
C VAL A 238 22.28 15.11 -6.94
N LYS A 239 22.77 15.72 -8.02
CA LYS A 239 22.02 15.79 -9.27
C LYS A 239 21.95 14.39 -9.88
N GLY A 240 20.76 13.93 -10.22
CA GLY A 240 20.58 12.63 -10.86
C GLY A 240 19.27 11.97 -10.48
N LYS A 241 19.23 10.65 -10.64
CA LYS A 241 18.09 9.81 -10.27
C LYS A 241 18.08 9.60 -8.76
N THR A 242 16.92 9.78 -8.13
CA THR A 242 16.71 9.45 -6.72
C THR A 242 16.34 7.97 -6.61
N GLU A 243 17.07 7.20 -5.80
CA GLU A 243 16.81 5.78 -5.56
C GLU A 243 16.37 5.53 -4.11
N LEU A 244 15.83 4.35 -3.80
CA LEU A 244 15.54 3.98 -2.42
C LEU A 244 16.82 3.51 -1.74
N SER A 245 17.18 4.11 -0.60
CA SER A 245 18.31 3.60 0.17
C SER A 245 18.00 2.21 0.72
N GLU A 246 19.04 1.44 1.03
CA GLU A 246 18.90 0.17 1.73
C GLU A 246 18.15 0.32 3.06
N SER A 247 18.48 1.37 3.83
CA SER A 247 17.80 1.67 5.09
C SER A 247 16.31 2.01 4.91
N PHE A 248 15.93 2.63 3.79
CA PHE A 248 14.53 2.87 3.45
C PHE A 248 13.82 1.54 3.18
N LYS A 249 14.41 0.65 2.38
CA LYS A 249 13.86 -0.70 2.12
C LYS A 249 13.72 -1.49 3.43
N LYS A 250 14.69 -1.42 4.34
CA LYS A 250 14.63 -2.06 5.67
C LYS A 250 13.42 -1.61 6.48
N VAL A 251 13.10 -0.30 6.48
CA VAL A 251 11.88 0.22 7.14
C VAL A 251 10.62 -0.40 6.54
N LEU A 252 10.54 -0.48 5.20
CA LEU A 252 9.38 -1.09 4.53
C LEU A 252 9.22 -2.57 4.90
N LEU A 253 10.29 -3.36 4.86
CA LEU A 253 10.24 -4.77 5.24
C LEU A 253 9.90 -4.94 6.74
N HIS A 254 10.41 -4.06 7.60
CA HIS A 254 10.09 -4.08 9.03
C HIS A 254 8.61 -3.75 9.30
N SER A 255 8.03 -2.80 8.55
CA SER A 255 6.62 -2.44 8.69
C SER A 255 5.68 -3.63 8.42
N TYR A 256 6.07 -4.52 7.49
CA TYR A 256 5.37 -5.79 7.28
C TYR A 256 5.46 -6.70 8.49
N ALA A 257 6.66 -6.89 9.04
CA ALA A 257 6.87 -7.72 10.23
C ALA A 257 6.06 -7.18 11.43
N ASP A 258 6.02 -5.86 11.62
CA ASP A 258 5.20 -5.22 12.65
C ASP A 258 3.71 -5.51 12.43
N GLY A 259 3.21 -5.38 11.18
CA GLY A 259 1.85 -5.73 10.81
C GLY A 259 1.52 -7.21 11.08
N TYR A 260 2.44 -8.11 10.71
CA TYR A 260 2.33 -9.55 10.93
C TYR A 260 2.23 -9.89 12.42
N TYR A 261 3.13 -9.36 13.25
CA TYR A 261 3.10 -9.60 14.69
C TYR A 261 1.88 -8.99 15.37
N ALA A 262 1.39 -7.85 14.86
CA ALA A 262 0.18 -7.19 15.33
C ALA A 262 -1.12 -7.80 14.77
N ARG A 263 -1.04 -8.87 13.95
CA ARG A 263 -2.18 -9.52 13.27
C ARG A 263 -3.06 -8.52 12.50
N ARG A 264 -2.41 -7.58 11.81
CA ARG A 264 -3.08 -6.66 10.90
C ARG A 264 -3.31 -7.33 9.56
N GLU A 265 -4.40 -6.97 8.89
CA GLU A 265 -4.65 -7.42 7.52
C GLU A 265 -3.71 -6.75 6.51
N ARG A 266 -3.24 -5.53 6.81
CA ARG A 266 -2.43 -4.69 5.92
C ARG A 266 -1.44 -3.82 6.70
N VAL A 267 -0.41 -3.36 6.00
CA VAL A 267 0.52 -2.34 6.50
C VAL A 267 -0.10 -0.97 6.27
N ASP A 268 -0.46 -0.30 7.36
CA ASP A 268 -1.02 1.04 7.32
C ASP A 268 0.00 2.08 7.83
N VAL A 269 -0.34 3.37 7.75
CA VAL A 269 0.51 4.50 8.15
C VAL A 269 1.19 4.34 9.52
N PRO A 270 0.56 3.79 10.58
CA PRO A 270 1.20 3.65 11.88
C PRO A 270 2.30 2.58 11.95
N GLN A 271 2.41 1.69 10.97
CA GLN A 271 3.46 0.68 10.88
C GLN A 271 4.70 1.18 10.12
N LEU A 272 4.58 2.29 9.38
CA LEU A 272 5.69 2.97 8.69
C LEU A 272 6.42 3.93 9.64
#